data_AF-A0A258DNH9-F1
#
_entry.id   AF-A0A258DNH9-F1
#
_cell.length_a   1.000
_cell.length_b   1.000
_cell.length_c   1.000
_cell.angle_alpha   90.00
_cell.angle_beta   90.00
_cell.angle_gamma   90.00
#
_symmetry.space_group_name_H-M   'P 1'
#
loop_
_entity.id
_entity.type
_entity.pdbx_description
1 polymer ?
#
loop_
_entity_poly.entity_id
_entity_poly.type
_entity_poly.pdbx_seq_one_letter_code
_entity_poly.pdbx_strand_id
1 'polypeptide(L)'
;KENIDDFLTCNGQLDLLIDECDSFDIKILLREKAKSYGIPVMMDTSDRGMLDIERFEKDPTIEIFHGYLKGLDRKDLKDLPNKEKVAIVLKITGLETLSPRMKASLLEVGQTITSWPQLASGVFLGGASVAHFARRLLLGENLPSGRFYIDFDEIIPIQQENSFDIKSLSESSSNDQSGFLQMIPDDILQSPYPIDLTQLKHLIEVANLAPSGGNIQPWIWVFDRKGNLHLFHDQIRSESLLDYNGTGSLVAFGAALENIRLFASSIGLEIEILEHIHSFGEKLIASVRFLTKLNQPILVPHIDLVDGIALRCTNRKNASRTLISQGQLSGYVKFAKEEGLELTFVQEKDDLEKLAKVVG
;
A
#
# COMPACT_ATOMS: atom_id res chain seq x y z
N LYS A 1 15.29 10.95 27.81
CA LYS A 1 15.69 9.73 28.58
C LYS A 1 16.51 10.11 29.81
N GLU A 2 17.57 10.90 29.64
CA GLU A 2 18.51 11.27 30.72
C GLU A 2 17.88 12.11 31.84
N ASN A 3 16.78 12.82 31.55
CA ASN A 3 16.11 13.73 32.48
C ASN A 3 14.74 13.23 32.98
N ILE A 4 14.41 11.94 32.80
CA ILE A 4 13.04 11.49 33.09
C ILE A 4 12.70 11.52 34.58
N ASP A 5 13.65 11.17 35.44
CA ASP A 5 13.45 11.18 36.89
C ASP A 5 13.24 12.64 37.36
N ASP A 6 14.04 13.56 36.82
CA ASP A 6 13.88 15.00 37.07
C ASP A 6 12.52 15.51 36.57
N PHE A 7 12.10 15.12 35.37
CA PHE A 7 10.79 15.51 34.81
C PHE A 7 9.62 15.11 35.72
N LEU A 8 9.72 13.96 36.39
CA LEU A 8 8.67 13.46 37.27
C LEU A 8 8.75 13.99 38.71
N THR A 9 9.92 14.46 39.17
CA THR A 9 10.16 14.68 40.61
C THR A 9 10.94 15.95 41.01
N CYS A 10 11.63 16.64 40.09
CA CYS A 10 12.65 17.66 40.41
C CYS A 10 12.15 18.83 41.27
N ASN A 11 10.88 19.23 41.14
CA ASN A 11 10.27 20.32 41.92
C ASN A 11 9.04 19.86 42.72
N GLY A 12 9.06 18.60 43.15
CA GLY A 12 7.89 17.91 43.67
C GLY A 12 7.44 16.82 42.71
N GLN A 13 6.87 15.76 43.27
CA GLN A 13 6.33 14.65 42.49
C GLN A 13 5.10 15.12 41.71
N LEU A 14 5.00 14.77 40.43
CA LEU A 14 3.79 15.06 39.64
C LEU A 14 2.57 14.34 40.23
N ASP A 15 1.45 15.06 40.30
CA ASP A 15 0.16 14.48 40.73
C ASP A 15 -0.47 13.61 39.64
N LEU A 16 -0.13 13.84 38.37
CA LEU A 16 -0.63 13.13 37.19
C LEU A 16 0.32 13.30 36.01
N LEU A 17 0.57 12.20 35.29
CA LEU A 17 1.30 12.20 34.03
C LEU A 17 0.33 12.01 32.84
N ILE A 18 0.40 12.89 31.85
CA ILE A 18 -0.28 12.72 30.56
C ILE A 18 0.74 12.26 29.52
N ASP A 19 0.53 11.10 28.89
CA ASP A 19 1.45 10.54 27.89
C ASP A 19 0.89 10.56 26.47
N GLU A 20 1.33 11.54 25.68
CA GLU A 20 1.08 11.64 24.23
C GLU A 20 2.37 11.53 23.40
N CYS A 21 3.38 10.79 23.89
CA CYS A 21 4.65 10.64 23.16
C CYS A 21 4.52 9.71 21.95
N ASP A 22 4.93 10.12 20.75
CA ASP A 22 4.95 9.23 19.57
C ASP A 22 5.92 8.05 19.72
N SER A 23 6.98 8.24 20.51
CA SER A 23 8.03 7.25 20.71
C SER A 23 7.61 6.18 21.72
N PHE A 24 7.44 4.96 21.21
CA PHE A 24 6.96 3.84 22.00
C PHE A 24 7.88 3.46 23.18
N ASP A 25 9.19 3.49 22.96
CA ASP A 25 10.17 3.21 24.01
C ASP A 25 10.17 4.27 25.13
N ILE A 26 9.78 5.50 24.80
CA ILE A 26 9.56 6.56 25.79
C ILE A 26 8.24 6.31 26.55
N LYS A 27 7.16 5.91 25.88
CA LYS A 27 5.89 5.56 26.55
C LYS A 27 6.05 4.48 27.63
N ILE A 28 6.82 3.43 27.33
CA ILE A 28 7.14 2.37 28.30
C ILE A 28 7.94 2.95 29.47
N LEU A 29 9.02 3.65 29.17
CA LEU A 29 9.90 4.20 30.19
C LEU A 29 9.15 5.18 31.12
N LEU A 30 8.24 5.99 30.58
CA LEU A 30 7.36 6.88 31.34
C LEU A 30 6.50 6.09 32.32
N ARG A 31 5.82 5.02 31.86
CA ARG A 31 4.96 4.18 32.71
C ARG A 31 5.74 3.41 33.77
N GLU A 32 6.90 2.86 33.43
CA GLU A 32 7.78 2.18 34.41
C GLU A 32 8.20 3.12 35.53
N LYS A 33 8.60 4.35 35.18
CA LYS A 33 9.02 5.36 36.16
C LYS A 33 7.85 5.91 36.95
N ALA A 34 6.75 6.28 36.29
CA ALA A 34 5.51 6.72 36.95
C ALA A 34 5.02 5.67 37.95
N LYS A 35 5.02 4.38 37.57
CA LYS A 35 4.71 3.26 38.47
C LYS A 35 5.63 3.21 39.68
N SER A 36 6.94 3.38 39.50
CA SER A 36 7.91 3.35 40.61
C SER A 36 7.72 4.50 41.61
N TYR A 37 7.22 5.64 41.14
CA TYR A 37 6.92 6.81 41.98
C TYR A 37 5.47 6.82 42.49
N GLY A 38 4.63 5.90 42.03
CA GLY A 38 3.19 5.94 42.31
C GLY A 38 2.53 7.19 41.74
N ILE A 39 2.85 7.56 40.51
CA ILE A 39 2.22 8.66 39.77
C ILE A 39 1.18 8.06 38.83
N PRO A 40 -0.11 8.47 38.87
CA PRO A 40 -1.08 8.00 37.91
C PRO A 40 -0.76 8.47 36.49
N VAL A 41 -1.13 7.67 35.49
CA VAL A 41 -0.92 7.99 34.07
C VAL A 41 -2.27 8.03 33.35
N MET A 42 -2.43 9.01 32.45
CA MET A 42 -3.52 9.05 31.48
C MET A 42 -2.96 9.20 30.07
N MET A 43 -3.64 8.59 29.10
CA MET A 43 -3.31 8.68 27.69
C MET A 43 -4.58 8.60 26.84
N ASP A 44 -4.67 9.45 25.83
CA ASP A 44 -5.61 9.33 24.73
C ASP A 44 -5.08 8.36 23.67
N THR A 45 -5.99 7.67 23.01
CA THR A 45 -5.74 7.12 21.68
C THR A 45 -6.88 7.53 20.80
N SER A 46 -6.58 8.38 19.82
CA SER A 46 -7.56 9.06 18.98
C SER A 46 -8.52 8.13 18.23
N ASP A 47 -8.15 6.86 18.00
CA ASP A 47 -9.08 5.87 17.45
C ASP A 47 -10.17 5.53 18.48
N ARG A 48 -11.44 5.72 18.11
CA ARG A 48 -12.63 5.43 18.93
C ARG A 48 -12.69 6.20 20.27
N GLY A 49 -11.91 7.28 20.41
CA GLY A 49 -11.89 8.10 21.63
C GLY A 49 -11.49 7.30 22.87
N MET A 50 -10.49 6.42 22.75
CA MET A 50 -10.04 5.59 23.86
C MET A 50 -9.27 6.42 24.89
N LEU A 51 -9.65 6.29 26.15
CA LEU A 51 -8.98 6.88 27.31
C LEU A 51 -8.41 5.76 28.19
N ASP A 52 -7.09 5.74 28.34
CA ASP A 52 -6.34 4.81 29.18
C ASP A 52 -6.01 5.51 30.52
N ILE A 53 -6.35 4.89 31.66
CA ILE A 53 -6.12 5.43 33.01
C ILE A 53 -5.42 4.38 33.86
N GLU A 54 -4.20 4.66 34.31
CA GLU A 54 -3.40 3.77 35.16
C GLU A 54 -3.12 4.42 36.52
N ARG A 55 -3.90 4.04 37.55
CA ARG A 55 -3.77 4.55 38.93
C ARG A 55 -2.70 3.81 39.75
N PHE A 56 -1.42 4.05 39.45
CA PHE A 56 -0.31 3.38 40.17
C PHE A 56 -0.19 3.77 41.65
N GLU A 57 -0.66 4.95 42.05
CA GLU A 57 -0.72 5.37 43.45
C GLU A 57 -1.74 4.58 44.27
N LYS A 58 -2.81 4.11 43.61
CA LYS A 58 -3.91 3.39 44.26
C LYS A 58 -3.67 1.88 44.26
N ASP A 59 -3.15 1.36 43.16
CA ASP A 59 -2.82 -0.05 43.03
C ASP A 59 -1.48 -0.22 42.29
N PRO A 60 -0.38 -0.34 43.04
CA PRO A 60 0.96 -0.57 42.47
C PRO A 60 1.11 -1.92 41.75
N THR A 61 0.14 -2.85 41.89
CA THR A 61 0.22 -4.17 41.25
C THR A 61 -0.16 -4.14 39.77
N ILE A 62 -0.87 -3.09 39.32
CA ILE A 62 -1.27 -2.91 37.92
C ILE A 62 -0.05 -2.96 37.00
N GLU A 63 -0.06 -3.88 36.04
CA GLU A 63 0.96 -3.95 34.98
C GLU A 63 0.79 -2.76 34.01
N ILE A 64 1.90 -2.24 33.47
CA ILE A 64 1.87 -1.15 32.50
C ILE A 64 1.07 -1.54 31.26
N PHE A 65 0.38 -0.58 30.65
CA PHE A 65 -0.60 -0.82 29.60
C PHE A 65 -1.58 -1.93 29.98
N HIS A 66 -2.03 -1.96 31.23
CA HIS A 66 -2.97 -2.97 31.74
C HIS A 66 -2.57 -4.44 31.50
N GLY A 67 -1.27 -4.72 31.33
CA GLY A 67 -0.75 -6.07 31.06
C GLY A 67 -0.78 -6.51 29.59
N TYR A 68 -1.18 -5.64 28.64
CA TYR A 68 -1.13 -5.96 27.20
C TYR A 68 0.30 -6.19 26.67
N LEU A 69 1.32 -5.80 27.44
CA LEU A 69 2.74 -6.02 27.11
C LEU A 69 3.35 -7.25 27.78
N LYS A 70 2.57 -8.10 28.45
CA LYS A 70 3.09 -9.26 29.16
C LYS A 70 3.85 -10.18 28.20
N GLY A 71 5.13 -10.44 28.53
CA GLY A 71 6.03 -11.29 27.73
C GLY A 71 6.86 -10.58 26.65
N LEU A 72 6.84 -9.24 26.57
CA LEU A 72 7.75 -8.44 25.75
C LEU A 72 8.87 -7.85 26.61
N ASP A 73 10.14 -8.10 26.27
CA ASP A 73 11.28 -7.53 26.99
C ASP A 73 11.65 -6.16 26.39
N ARG A 74 12.01 -5.19 27.24
CA ARG A 74 12.28 -3.80 26.84
C ARG A 74 13.46 -3.68 25.86
N LYS A 75 14.39 -4.64 25.93
CA LYS A 75 15.56 -4.70 25.03
C LYS A 75 15.17 -5.02 23.59
N ASP A 76 14.07 -5.71 23.38
CA ASP A 76 13.60 -6.12 22.04
C ASP A 76 12.97 -4.95 21.26
N LEU A 77 12.82 -3.77 21.88
CA LEU A 77 11.99 -2.67 21.37
C LEU A 77 12.80 -1.48 20.83
N LYS A 78 14.09 -1.41 21.15
CA LYS A 78 14.88 -0.17 20.98
C LYS A 78 15.27 0.12 19.52
N ASP A 79 15.27 -0.90 18.66
CA ASP A 79 15.73 -0.83 17.27
C ASP A 79 14.78 -1.51 16.26
N LEU A 80 13.50 -1.67 16.61
CA LEU A 80 12.55 -2.35 15.72
C LEU A 80 12.23 -1.52 14.46
N PRO A 81 12.26 -2.13 13.26
CA PRO A 81 11.76 -1.48 12.06
C PRO A 81 10.26 -1.15 12.19
N ASN A 82 9.78 -0.12 11.50
CA ASN A 82 8.39 0.37 11.62
C ASN A 82 7.34 -0.73 11.47
N LYS A 83 7.60 -1.76 10.63
CA LYS A 83 6.72 -2.91 10.44
C LYS A 83 6.56 -3.78 11.69
N GLU A 84 7.61 -3.92 12.49
CA GLU A 84 7.56 -4.67 13.76
C GLU A 84 6.94 -3.84 14.89
N LYS A 85 7.06 -2.50 14.82
CA LYS A 85 6.32 -1.59 15.72
C LYS A 85 4.79 -1.71 15.53
N VAL A 86 4.30 -1.94 14.31
CA VAL A 86 2.86 -2.15 14.03
C VAL A 86 2.31 -3.30 14.86
N ALA A 87 3.00 -4.45 14.90
CA ALA A 87 2.54 -5.63 15.64
C ALA A 87 2.44 -5.38 17.15
N ILE A 88 3.30 -4.50 17.68
CA ILE A 88 3.35 -4.16 19.10
C ILE A 88 2.28 -3.12 19.44
N VAL A 89 2.12 -2.10 18.59
CA VAL A 89 1.02 -1.13 18.70
C VAL A 89 -0.32 -1.87 18.67
N LEU A 90 -0.52 -2.81 17.73
CA LEU A 90 -1.72 -3.66 17.66
C LEU A 90 -1.98 -4.48 18.93
N LYS A 91 -0.92 -5.01 19.56
CA LYS A 91 -1.04 -5.72 20.85
C LYS A 91 -1.49 -4.80 21.97
N ILE A 92 -1.00 -3.56 21.97
CA ILE A 92 -1.31 -2.58 23.02
C ILE A 92 -2.67 -1.99 22.81
N THR A 93 -2.97 -1.41 21.65
CA THR A 93 -4.27 -0.80 21.35
C THR A 93 -5.40 -1.83 21.31
N GLY A 94 -5.04 -3.10 21.22
CA GLY A 94 -5.94 -4.24 21.19
C GLY A 94 -6.48 -4.47 19.78
N LEU A 95 -6.14 -5.61 19.20
CA LEU A 95 -6.55 -5.99 17.85
C LEU A 95 -8.09 -6.09 17.74
N GLU A 96 -8.78 -6.43 18.81
CA GLU A 96 -10.25 -6.48 18.85
C GLU A 96 -10.90 -5.11 19.08
N THR A 97 -10.18 -4.17 19.70
CA THR A 97 -10.73 -2.88 20.11
C THR A 97 -10.54 -1.78 19.07
N LEU A 98 -9.57 -1.91 18.16
CA LEU A 98 -9.39 -0.98 17.04
C LEU A 98 -10.58 -0.95 16.09
N SER A 99 -10.86 0.23 15.54
CA SER A 99 -11.90 0.38 14.52
C SER A 99 -11.54 -0.39 13.24
N PRO A 100 -12.53 -0.91 12.49
CA PRO A 100 -12.28 -1.56 11.20
C PRO A 100 -11.48 -0.68 10.22
N ARG A 101 -11.76 0.63 10.24
CA ARG A 101 -11.09 1.61 9.40
C ARG A 101 -9.62 1.82 9.80
N MET A 102 -9.32 1.84 11.10
CA MET A 102 -7.94 1.92 11.57
C MET A 102 -7.16 0.66 11.20
N LYS A 103 -7.76 -0.53 11.35
CA LYS A 103 -7.16 -1.81 10.91
C LYS A 103 -6.79 -1.79 9.43
N ALA A 104 -7.71 -1.34 8.56
CA ALA A 104 -7.45 -1.19 7.14
C ALA A 104 -6.31 -0.19 6.87
N SER A 105 -6.32 0.96 7.56
CA SER A 105 -5.28 1.99 7.42
C SER A 105 -3.89 1.46 7.82
N LEU A 106 -3.80 0.59 8.84
CA LEU A 106 -2.53 0.00 9.27
C LEU A 106 -1.88 -0.89 8.20
N LEU A 107 -2.67 -1.51 7.32
CA LEU A 107 -2.15 -2.30 6.19
C LEU A 107 -1.48 -1.43 5.12
N GLU A 108 -1.92 -0.17 5.02
CA GLU A 108 -1.46 0.80 4.04
C GLU A 108 -0.19 1.57 4.46
N VAL A 109 0.23 1.41 5.73
CA VAL A 109 1.42 2.08 6.27
C VAL A 109 2.69 1.59 5.57
N GLY A 110 3.44 2.54 4.99
CA GLY A 110 4.62 2.25 4.16
C GLY A 110 4.27 1.84 2.72
N GLN A 111 2.99 1.83 2.35
CA GLN A 111 2.50 1.68 0.98
C GLN A 111 1.95 3.02 0.48
N THR A 112 0.73 3.37 0.86
CA THR A 112 0.01 4.58 0.39
C THR A 112 -0.04 5.67 1.44
N ILE A 113 0.18 5.35 2.73
CA ILE A 113 0.29 6.32 3.81
C ILE A 113 1.62 6.17 4.57
N THR A 114 2.16 7.28 5.04
CA THR A 114 3.48 7.34 5.71
C THR A 114 3.43 6.90 7.17
N SER A 115 2.30 7.10 7.85
CA SER A 115 2.09 6.78 9.26
C SER A 115 0.63 6.43 9.52
N TRP A 116 0.33 5.99 10.74
CA TRP A 116 -1.05 5.82 11.21
C TRP A 116 -1.78 7.17 11.16
N PRO A 117 -2.98 7.22 10.57
CA PRO A 117 -3.72 8.46 10.41
C PRO A 117 -4.38 8.86 11.73
N GLN A 118 -4.27 10.12 12.11
CA GLN A 118 -5.02 10.70 13.22
C GLN A 118 -5.91 11.81 12.67
N LEU A 119 -7.22 11.69 12.90
CA LEU A 119 -8.18 12.72 12.49
C LEU A 119 -8.21 13.82 13.55
N ALA A 120 -8.23 15.08 13.10
CA ALA A 120 -8.27 16.24 14.01
C ALA A 120 -9.43 16.17 15.00
N SER A 121 -10.61 15.69 14.57
CA SER A 121 -11.78 15.49 15.44
C SER A 121 -11.51 14.51 16.59
N GLY A 122 -10.83 13.39 16.31
CA GLY A 122 -10.43 12.42 17.33
C GLY A 122 -9.42 12.99 18.31
N VAL A 123 -8.42 13.73 17.80
CA VAL A 123 -7.40 14.39 18.64
C VAL A 123 -8.03 15.44 19.57
N PHE A 124 -8.98 16.25 19.05
CA PHE A 124 -9.69 17.22 19.89
C PHE A 124 -10.57 16.56 20.94
N LEU A 125 -11.23 15.46 20.60
CA LEU A 125 -11.98 14.65 21.57
C LEU A 125 -11.06 14.10 22.66
N GLY A 126 -9.90 13.56 22.28
CA GLY A 126 -8.88 13.07 23.20
C GLY A 126 -8.44 14.14 24.19
N GLY A 127 -8.08 15.33 23.68
CA GLY A 127 -7.72 16.48 24.51
C GLY A 127 -8.83 16.90 25.49
N ALA A 128 -10.09 16.93 25.03
CA ALA A 128 -11.24 17.24 25.88
C ALA A 128 -11.46 16.17 26.97
N SER A 129 -11.32 14.89 26.61
CA SER A 129 -11.53 13.74 27.48
C SER A 129 -10.46 13.69 28.57
N VAL A 130 -9.19 13.72 28.18
CA VAL A 130 -8.06 13.73 29.11
C VAL A 130 -8.16 14.93 30.06
N ALA A 131 -8.39 16.14 29.56
CA ALA A 131 -8.52 17.32 30.43
C ALA A 131 -9.69 17.20 31.43
N HIS A 132 -10.83 16.64 31.00
CA HIS A 132 -11.98 16.43 31.87
C HIS A 132 -11.67 15.46 33.01
N PHE A 133 -11.13 14.28 32.70
CA PHE A 133 -10.87 13.24 33.69
C PHE A 133 -9.63 13.53 34.53
N ALA A 134 -8.62 14.20 33.97
CA ALA A 134 -7.48 14.73 34.72
C ALA A 134 -7.96 15.67 35.84
N ARG A 135 -8.83 16.63 35.52
CA ARG A 135 -9.42 17.53 36.52
C ARG A 135 -10.15 16.76 37.62
N ARG A 136 -10.97 15.76 37.28
CA ARG A 136 -11.71 14.96 38.27
C ARG A 136 -10.77 14.17 39.17
N LEU A 137 -9.72 13.56 38.60
CA LEU A 137 -8.68 12.88 39.37
C LEU A 137 -8.02 13.83 40.36
N LEU A 138 -7.58 15.00 39.89
CA LEU A 138 -6.87 16.01 40.69
C LEU A 138 -7.76 16.65 41.77
N LEU A 139 -9.08 16.66 41.57
CA LEU A 139 -10.06 17.06 42.59
C LEU A 139 -10.37 15.95 43.62
N GLY A 140 -9.69 14.80 43.54
CA GLY A 140 -9.84 13.69 44.49
C GLY A 140 -11.00 12.76 44.19
N GLU A 141 -11.60 12.83 42.99
CA GLU A 141 -12.66 11.91 42.61
C GLU A 141 -12.12 10.49 42.36
N ASN A 142 -12.93 9.50 42.72
CA ASN A 142 -12.55 8.09 42.62
C ASN A 142 -12.72 7.58 41.17
N LEU A 143 -11.68 7.76 40.35
CA LEU A 143 -11.60 7.16 39.01
C LEU A 143 -10.93 5.77 39.07
N PRO A 144 -11.54 4.75 38.46
CA PRO A 144 -10.92 3.43 38.33
C PRO A 144 -9.78 3.45 37.29
N SER A 145 -8.84 2.52 37.43
CA SER A 145 -7.91 2.19 36.35
C SER A 145 -8.61 1.39 35.27
N GLY A 146 -8.22 1.58 34.02
CA GLY A 146 -8.70 0.79 32.88
C GLY A 146 -8.74 1.60 31.59
N ARG A 147 -9.34 0.98 30.59
CA ARG A 147 -9.64 1.61 29.29
C ARG A 147 -11.11 1.90 29.16
N PHE A 148 -11.38 3.13 28.76
CA PHE A 148 -12.71 3.67 28.55
C PHE A 148 -12.78 4.21 27.12
N TYR A 149 -13.99 4.29 26.58
CA TYR A 149 -14.21 4.77 25.22
C TYR A 149 -15.27 5.85 25.24
N ILE A 150 -14.98 6.96 24.58
CA ILE A 150 -15.98 7.96 24.18
C ILE A 150 -16.13 7.80 22.67
N ASP A 151 -16.70 6.66 22.28
CA ASP A 151 -16.84 6.30 20.89
C ASP A 151 -18.14 6.90 20.33
N PHE A 152 -18.02 7.90 19.46
CA PHE A 152 -19.20 8.51 18.84
C PHE A 152 -19.97 7.54 17.96
N ASP A 153 -19.33 6.54 17.36
CA ASP A 153 -20.00 5.55 16.53
C ASP A 153 -20.80 4.55 17.40
N GLU A 154 -20.43 4.36 18.67
CA GLU A 154 -21.25 3.61 19.64
C GLU A 154 -22.35 4.48 20.25
N ILE A 155 -22.07 5.75 20.55
CA ILE A 155 -23.03 6.68 21.18
C ILE A 155 -24.14 7.07 20.20
N ILE A 156 -23.77 7.35 18.95
CA ILE A 156 -24.68 7.66 17.84
C ILE A 156 -24.37 6.68 16.72
N PRO A 157 -24.95 5.47 16.76
CA PRO A 157 -24.78 4.51 15.70
C PRO A 157 -25.26 5.11 14.38
N ILE A 158 -24.32 5.33 13.47
CA ILE A 158 -24.66 5.63 12.10
C ILE A 158 -25.29 4.36 11.56
N GLN A 159 -26.61 4.35 11.43
CA GLN A 159 -27.29 3.33 10.64
C GLN A 159 -26.73 3.46 9.23
N GLN A 160 -25.80 2.58 8.87
CA GLN A 160 -25.58 2.27 7.48
C GLN A 160 -26.93 1.69 7.02
N GLU A 161 -27.77 2.52 6.39
CA GLU A 161 -28.83 2.00 5.52
C GLU A 161 -28.15 0.93 4.69
N ASN A 162 -28.64 -0.31 4.85
CA ASN A 162 -28.17 -1.56 4.25
C ASN A 162 -26.82 -1.43 3.58
N SER A 163 -25.79 -2.04 4.20
CA SER A 163 -24.61 -2.54 3.50
C SER A 163 -24.60 -2.07 2.06
N PHE A 164 -23.79 -1.05 1.73
CA PHE A 164 -23.22 -1.13 0.38
C PHE A 164 -22.85 -2.59 0.25
N ASP A 165 -23.43 -3.28 -0.72
CA ASP A 165 -22.91 -4.54 -1.18
C ASP A 165 -21.46 -4.16 -1.49
N ILE A 166 -20.59 -4.27 -0.49
CA ILE A 166 -19.25 -4.76 -0.69
C ILE A 166 -19.56 -6.17 -1.16
N LYS A 167 -20.00 -6.28 -2.43
CA LYS A 167 -19.66 -7.39 -3.28
C LYS A 167 -18.22 -7.57 -2.91
N SER A 168 -17.96 -8.66 -2.20
CA SER A 168 -16.60 -9.04 -1.95
C SER A 168 -15.92 -8.87 -3.31
N LEU A 169 -14.85 -8.08 -3.39
CA LEU A 169 -14.09 -7.97 -4.65
C LEU A 169 -13.57 -9.35 -5.07
N SER A 170 -13.75 -10.37 -4.21
CA SER A 170 -13.60 -11.79 -4.47
C SER A 170 -14.79 -12.52 -5.13
N GLU A 171 -15.99 -11.94 -5.28
CA GLU A 171 -17.16 -12.62 -5.89
C GLU A 171 -17.73 -11.95 -7.14
N SER A 172 -17.11 -10.89 -7.66
CA SER A 172 -17.55 -10.26 -8.91
C SER A 172 -16.50 -10.27 -10.02
N SER A 173 -15.85 -11.41 -10.26
CA SER A 173 -15.14 -11.65 -11.53
C SER A 173 -14.76 -13.12 -11.74
N SER A 174 -15.72 -14.05 -11.65
CA SER A 174 -15.49 -15.42 -12.15
C SER A 174 -16.69 -16.06 -12.85
N ASN A 175 -17.91 -15.53 -12.69
CA ASN A 175 -19.11 -16.14 -13.28
C ASN A 175 -19.61 -15.53 -14.60
N ASP A 176 -19.00 -14.46 -15.11
CA ASP A 176 -19.34 -13.94 -16.45
C ASP A 176 -18.14 -14.01 -17.41
N GLN A 177 -17.54 -15.20 -17.53
CA GLN A 177 -16.60 -15.49 -18.62
C GLN A 177 -17.29 -15.36 -20.01
N SER A 178 -18.61 -15.52 -20.06
CA SER A 178 -19.42 -15.35 -21.26
C SER A 178 -19.38 -13.93 -21.82
N GLY A 179 -19.40 -12.91 -20.96
CA GLY A 179 -19.40 -11.51 -21.38
C GLY A 179 -18.16 -11.13 -22.18
N PHE A 180 -16.97 -11.52 -21.72
CA PHE A 180 -15.72 -11.20 -22.43
C PHE A 180 -15.65 -11.85 -23.82
N LEU A 181 -16.05 -13.12 -23.93
CA LEU A 181 -16.04 -13.82 -25.22
C LEU A 181 -16.98 -13.19 -26.26
N GLN A 182 -18.09 -12.59 -25.82
CA GLN A 182 -19.03 -11.88 -26.72
C GLN A 182 -18.48 -10.54 -27.23
N MET A 183 -17.48 -9.97 -26.56
CA MET A 183 -16.84 -8.71 -26.95
C MET A 183 -15.71 -8.91 -27.98
N ILE A 184 -15.32 -10.16 -28.24
CA ILE A 184 -14.27 -10.48 -29.19
C ILE A 184 -14.83 -10.42 -30.62
N PRO A 185 -14.23 -9.64 -31.54
CA PRO A 185 -14.64 -9.60 -32.94
C PRO A 185 -14.57 -10.97 -33.63
N ASP A 186 -15.62 -11.30 -34.39
CA ASP A 186 -15.74 -12.60 -35.08
C ASP A 186 -14.74 -12.77 -36.23
N ASP A 187 -14.22 -11.67 -36.78
CA ASP A 187 -13.29 -11.61 -37.90
C ASP A 187 -11.83 -11.93 -37.53
N ILE A 188 -11.51 -12.03 -36.23
CA ILE A 188 -10.20 -12.50 -35.79
C ILE A 188 -10.02 -13.95 -36.23
N LEU A 189 -9.03 -14.17 -37.08
CA LEU A 189 -8.68 -15.46 -37.62
C LEU A 189 -8.12 -16.38 -36.53
N GLN A 190 -8.28 -17.69 -36.75
CA GLN A 190 -7.71 -18.72 -35.88
C GLN A 190 -6.18 -18.63 -35.83
N SER A 191 -5.59 -18.88 -34.65
CA SER A 191 -4.15 -19.10 -34.53
C SER A 191 -3.77 -20.38 -35.28
N PRO A 192 -2.89 -20.31 -36.30
CA PRO A 192 -2.44 -21.50 -37.00
C PRO A 192 -1.51 -22.37 -36.13
N TYR A 193 -0.81 -21.81 -35.15
CA TYR A 193 -0.01 -22.57 -34.20
C TYR A 193 -0.81 -22.91 -32.93
N PRO A 194 -1.01 -24.19 -32.60
CA PRO A 194 -1.71 -24.60 -31.38
C PRO A 194 -0.75 -24.52 -30.18
N ILE A 195 -0.71 -23.37 -29.53
CA ILE A 195 0.07 -23.19 -28.29
C ILE A 195 -0.43 -24.14 -27.20
N ASP A 196 0.49 -24.80 -26.50
CA ASP A 196 0.12 -25.66 -25.37
C ASP A 196 -0.08 -24.87 -24.07
N LEU A 197 -0.73 -25.48 -23.08
CA LEU A 197 -1.06 -24.82 -21.81
C LEU A 197 0.18 -24.39 -21.02
N THR A 198 1.30 -25.10 -21.14
CA THR A 198 2.55 -24.78 -20.44
C THR A 198 3.19 -23.55 -21.05
N GLN A 199 3.29 -23.50 -22.37
CA GLN A 199 3.76 -22.34 -23.13
C GLN A 199 2.88 -21.11 -22.86
N LEU A 200 1.57 -21.26 -22.89
CA LEU A 200 0.61 -20.20 -22.63
C LEU A 200 0.76 -19.63 -21.21
N LYS A 201 0.88 -20.50 -20.20
CA LYS A 201 1.09 -20.07 -18.80
C LYS A 201 2.38 -19.27 -18.64
N HIS A 202 3.48 -19.75 -19.22
CA HIS A 202 4.76 -19.06 -19.12
C HIS A 202 4.71 -17.69 -19.81
N LEU A 203 4.04 -17.59 -20.96
CA LEU A 203 3.83 -16.33 -21.65
C LEU A 203 3.06 -15.32 -20.79
N ILE A 204 1.98 -15.77 -20.12
CA ILE A 204 1.17 -14.95 -19.21
C ILE A 204 1.97 -14.56 -17.96
N GLU A 205 2.78 -15.46 -17.40
CA GLU A 205 3.66 -15.15 -16.26
C GLU A 205 4.62 -14.01 -16.60
N VAL A 206 5.23 -14.05 -17.79
CA VAL A 206 6.15 -12.99 -18.26
C VAL A 206 5.40 -11.69 -18.55
N ALA A 207 4.20 -11.76 -19.13
CA ALA A 207 3.33 -10.59 -19.31
C ALA A 207 3.03 -9.91 -17.97
N ASN A 208 2.75 -10.70 -16.93
CA ASN A 208 2.40 -10.21 -15.60
C ASN A 208 3.57 -9.54 -14.83
N LEU A 209 4.80 -9.63 -15.33
CA LEU A 209 5.96 -8.88 -14.79
C LEU A 209 5.97 -7.40 -15.23
N ALA A 210 5.06 -7.00 -16.12
CA ALA A 210 4.90 -5.62 -16.55
C ALA A 210 4.55 -4.71 -15.35
N PRO A 211 5.09 -3.47 -15.32
CA PRO A 211 4.71 -2.49 -14.31
C PRO A 211 3.28 -2.00 -14.52
N SER A 212 2.58 -1.69 -13.42
CA SER A 212 1.28 -1.02 -13.44
C SER A 212 1.19 0.02 -12.31
N GLY A 213 0.37 1.05 -12.50
CA GLY A 213 0.08 2.05 -11.46
C GLY A 213 -0.47 1.36 -10.21
N GLY A 214 0.08 1.67 -9.02
CA GLY A 214 -0.30 0.99 -7.77
C GLY A 214 -0.02 -0.53 -7.74
N ASN A 215 0.65 -1.09 -8.76
CA ASN A 215 0.85 -2.53 -8.95
C ASN A 215 -0.47 -3.35 -9.01
N ILE A 216 -1.55 -2.73 -9.46
CA ILE A 216 -2.91 -3.31 -9.48
C ILE A 216 -3.09 -4.43 -10.51
N GLN A 217 -2.23 -4.47 -11.53
CA GLN A 217 -2.27 -5.44 -12.64
C GLN A 217 -3.65 -5.46 -13.31
N PRO A 218 -4.02 -4.39 -14.05
CA PRO A 218 -5.39 -4.12 -14.47
C PRO A 218 -5.83 -4.93 -15.69
N TRP A 219 -5.34 -6.16 -15.86
CA TRP A 219 -5.55 -6.98 -17.05
C TRP A 219 -6.30 -8.28 -16.75
N ILE A 220 -7.15 -8.66 -17.70
CA ILE A 220 -7.79 -9.98 -17.79
C ILE A 220 -7.31 -10.63 -19.09
N TRP A 221 -6.75 -11.83 -18.97
CA TRP A 221 -6.31 -12.64 -20.10
C TRP A 221 -7.38 -13.68 -20.44
N VAL A 222 -7.88 -13.67 -21.68
CA VAL A 222 -8.88 -14.63 -22.16
C VAL A 222 -8.28 -15.44 -23.30
N PHE A 223 -8.26 -16.77 -23.19
CA PHE A 223 -7.83 -17.67 -24.26
C PHE A 223 -9.06 -18.31 -24.91
N ASP A 224 -9.28 -18.04 -26.19
CA ASP A 224 -10.51 -18.45 -26.89
C ASP A 224 -10.39 -19.84 -27.54
N ARG A 225 -11.49 -20.30 -28.15
CA ARG A 225 -11.52 -21.59 -28.86
C ARG A 225 -10.79 -21.56 -30.20
N LYS A 226 -10.52 -20.38 -30.76
CA LYS A 226 -9.72 -20.18 -31.96
C LYS A 226 -8.21 -20.17 -31.65
N GLY A 227 -7.82 -20.37 -30.38
CA GLY A 227 -6.43 -20.40 -29.94
C GLY A 227 -5.79 -19.02 -29.88
N ASN A 228 -6.59 -17.96 -29.75
CA ASN A 228 -6.11 -16.59 -29.61
C ASN A 228 -6.08 -16.19 -28.13
N LEU A 229 -5.13 -15.34 -27.75
CA LEU A 229 -5.04 -14.76 -26.42
C LEU A 229 -5.46 -13.29 -26.45
N HIS A 230 -6.46 -12.91 -25.67
CA HIS A 230 -7.03 -11.57 -25.65
C HIS A 230 -6.70 -10.86 -24.34
N LEU A 231 -6.32 -9.59 -24.44
CA LEU A 231 -6.07 -8.68 -23.33
C LEU A 231 -7.28 -7.78 -23.13
N PHE A 232 -7.90 -7.89 -21.96
CA PHE A 232 -8.99 -7.03 -21.53
C PHE A 232 -8.57 -6.12 -20.35
N HIS A 233 -9.12 -4.91 -20.32
CA HIS A 233 -9.02 -3.99 -19.20
C HIS A 233 -9.95 -4.43 -18.06
N ASP A 234 -9.36 -4.80 -16.93
CA ASP A 234 -10.06 -4.93 -15.65
C ASP A 234 -10.33 -3.54 -15.07
N GLN A 235 -11.44 -2.94 -15.49
CA GLN A 235 -11.86 -1.61 -15.05
C GLN A 235 -12.16 -1.56 -13.54
N ILE A 236 -12.51 -2.70 -12.93
CA ILE A 236 -12.75 -2.80 -11.49
C ILE A 236 -11.44 -2.60 -10.73
N ARG A 237 -10.36 -3.27 -11.17
CA ARG A 237 -9.02 -3.06 -10.57
C ARG A 237 -8.48 -1.64 -10.77
N SER A 238 -8.94 -0.98 -11.83
CA SER A 238 -8.44 0.32 -12.26
C SER A 238 -9.17 1.51 -11.66
N GLU A 239 -10.17 1.26 -10.82
CA GLU A 239 -10.93 2.31 -10.14
C GLU A 239 -10.03 3.06 -9.13
N SER A 240 -9.39 4.13 -9.61
CA SER A 240 -8.47 4.95 -8.83
C SER A 240 -8.40 6.37 -9.36
N LEU A 241 -8.28 7.35 -8.45
CA LEU A 241 -7.98 8.74 -8.82
C LEU A 241 -6.65 8.89 -9.59
N LEU A 242 -5.76 7.90 -9.47
CA LEU A 242 -4.46 7.89 -10.15
C LEU A 242 -4.53 7.37 -11.59
N ASP A 243 -5.66 6.79 -12.02
CA ASP A 243 -5.83 6.22 -13.36
C ASP A 243 -6.96 6.92 -14.12
N TYR A 244 -6.84 8.25 -14.26
CA TYR A 244 -7.82 9.08 -14.96
C TYR A 244 -8.01 8.57 -16.40
N ASN A 245 -9.24 8.21 -16.74
CA ASN A 245 -9.64 7.60 -18.02
C ASN A 245 -8.82 6.36 -18.43
N GLY A 246 -8.21 5.62 -17.50
CA GLY A 246 -7.42 4.43 -17.82
C GLY A 246 -6.05 4.73 -18.47
N THR A 247 -5.57 5.97 -18.37
CA THR A 247 -4.30 6.40 -18.97
C THR A 247 -3.08 5.66 -18.41
N GLY A 248 -3.05 5.42 -17.10
CA GLY A 248 -2.00 4.63 -16.45
C GLY A 248 -2.11 3.14 -16.78
N SER A 249 -3.33 2.62 -16.90
CA SER A 249 -3.58 1.25 -17.35
C SER A 249 -3.06 0.97 -18.76
N LEU A 250 -3.18 1.94 -19.68
CA LEU A 250 -2.71 1.76 -21.05
C LEU A 250 -1.20 1.58 -21.17
N VAL A 251 -0.43 2.33 -20.37
CA VAL A 251 1.03 2.14 -20.29
C VAL A 251 1.34 0.73 -19.79
N ALA A 252 0.56 0.23 -18.83
CA ALA A 252 0.72 -1.11 -18.29
C ALA A 252 0.40 -2.20 -19.33
N PHE A 253 -0.63 -2.01 -20.16
CA PHE A 253 -0.98 -2.91 -21.26
C PHE A 253 0.09 -2.97 -22.34
N GLY A 254 0.59 -1.81 -22.76
CA GLY A 254 1.71 -1.73 -23.71
C GLY A 254 2.93 -2.50 -23.19
N ALA A 255 3.29 -2.32 -21.91
CA ALA A 255 4.39 -3.04 -21.29
C ALA A 255 4.14 -4.56 -21.20
N ALA A 256 2.91 -5.01 -20.93
CA ALA A 256 2.57 -6.44 -20.90
C ALA A 256 2.65 -7.08 -22.30
N LEU A 257 2.18 -6.37 -23.33
CA LEU A 257 2.27 -6.82 -24.73
C LEU A 257 3.71 -6.80 -25.24
N GLU A 258 4.52 -5.82 -24.84
CA GLU A 258 5.97 -5.77 -25.10
C GLU A 258 6.68 -6.99 -24.52
N ASN A 259 6.42 -7.31 -23.25
CA ASN A 259 6.96 -8.49 -22.58
C ASN A 259 6.60 -9.77 -23.35
N ILE A 260 5.34 -9.90 -23.78
CA ILE A 260 4.87 -11.02 -24.62
C ILE A 260 5.66 -11.08 -25.93
N ARG A 261 5.82 -9.96 -26.64
CA ARG A 261 6.53 -9.91 -27.93
C ARG A 261 7.98 -10.34 -27.80
N LEU A 262 8.70 -9.79 -26.83
CA LEU A 262 10.12 -10.10 -26.62
C LEU A 262 10.31 -11.55 -26.19
N PHE A 263 9.53 -12.02 -25.22
CA PHE A 263 9.64 -13.38 -24.71
C PHE A 263 9.24 -14.42 -25.76
N ALA A 264 8.11 -14.25 -26.46
CA ALA A 264 7.70 -15.14 -27.53
C ALA A 264 8.79 -15.25 -28.61
N SER A 265 9.35 -14.12 -29.03
CA SER A 265 10.45 -14.08 -30.00
C SER A 265 11.70 -14.79 -29.50
N SER A 266 12.07 -14.62 -28.22
CA SER A 266 13.24 -15.28 -27.60
C SER A 266 13.12 -16.80 -27.59
N ILE A 267 11.90 -17.33 -27.46
CA ILE A 267 11.66 -18.77 -27.54
C ILE A 267 11.34 -19.22 -28.97
N GLY A 268 11.38 -18.35 -29.97
CA GLY A 268 11.09 -18.69 -31.38
C GLY A 268 9.61 -18.88 -31.70
N LEU A 269 8.71 -18.34 -30.89
CA LEU A 269 7.26 -18.32 -31.12
C LEU A 269 6.88 -17.02 -31.85
N GLU A 270 6.45 -17.13 -33.10
CA GLU A 270 6.00 -15.99 -33.90
C GLU A 270 4.57 -15.64 -33.51
N ILE A 271 4.34 -14.36 -33.25
CA ILE A 271 3.03 -13.83 -32.85
C ILE A 271 2.64 -12.63 -33.71
N GLU A 272 1.34 -12.41 -33.83
CA GLU A 272 0.75 -11.19 -34.36
C GLU A 272 -0.10 -10.55 -33.27
N ILE A 273 0.13 -9.26 -33.00
CA ILE A 273 -0.65 -8.48 -32.04
C ILE A 273 -1.60 -7.58 -32.83
N LEU A 274 -2.89 -7.73 -32.58
CA LEU A 274 -3.97 -6.94 -33.15
C LEU A 274 -4.47 -5.97 -32.07
N GLU A 275 -4.25 -4.68 -32.26
CA GLU A 275 -4.76 -3.64 -31.36
C GLU A 275 -6.24 -3.38 -31.64
N HIS A 276 -7.05 -3.30 -30.59
CA HIS A 276 -8.49 -3.05 -30.68
C HIS A 276 -8.91 -1.72 -30.06
N ILE A 277 -8.05 -1.12 -29.23
CA ILE A 277 -8.39 0.13 -28.57
C ILE A 277 -8.33 1.31 -29.54
N HIS A 278 -9.42 2.08 -29.58
CA HIS A 278 -9.50 3.34 -30.32
C HIS A 278 -9.76 4.54 -29.41
N SER A 279 -10.36 4.30 -28.24
CA SER A 279 -10.66 5.32 -27.26
C SER A 279 -10.48 4.83 -25.82
N PHE A 280 -10.21 5.78 -24.92
CA PHE A 280 -10.08 5.50 -23.50
C PHE A 280 -11.36 4.87 -22.92
N GLY A 281 -11.20 3.86 -22.06
CA GLY A 281 -12.32 3.17 -21.41
C GLY A 281 -12.90 2.00 -22.19
N GLU A 282 -12.38 1.68 -23.38
CA GLU A 282 -12.70 0.43 -24.06
C GLU A 282 -12.12 -0.77 -23.31
N LYS A 283 -12.88 -1.88 -23.25
CA LYS A 283 -12.48 -3.06 -22.48
C LYS A 283 -11.54 -3.99 -23.23
N LEU A 284 -11.73 -4.19 -24.53
CA LEU A 284 -10.86 -5.05 -25.34
C LEU A 284 -9.66 -4.22 -25.81
N ILE A 285 -8.46 -4.60 -25.36
CA ILE A 285 -7.24 -3.83 -25.62
C ILE A 285 -6.51 -4.38 -26.85
N ALA A 286 -6.24 -5.69 -26.85
CA ALA A 286 -5.51 -6.34 -27.94
C ALA A 286 -5.82 -7.85 -28.00
N SER A 287 -5.55 -8.44 -29.15
CA SER A 287 -5.57 -9.88 -29.38
C SER A 287 -4.22 -10.36 -29.91
N VAL A 288 -3.74 -11.49 -29.41
CA VAL A 288 -2.47 -12.12 -29.79
C VAL A 288 -2.77 -13.42 -30.49
N ARG A 289 -2.33 -13.53 -31.75
CA ARG A 289 -2.40 -14.74 -32.56
C ARG A 289 -1.04 -15.42 -32.59
N PHE A 290 -1.03 -16.75 -32.50
CA PHE A 290 0.18 -17.57 -32.56
C PHE A 290 0.36 -18.13 -33.96
N LEU A 291 1.41 -17.70 -34.67
CA LEU A 291 1.59 -17.98 -36.09
C LEU A 291 2.39 -19.26 -36.34
N THR A 292 3.58 -19.36 -35.75
CA THR A 292 4.44 -20.53 -35.93
C THR A 292 5.45 -20.64 -34.80
N LYS A 293 6.06 -21.81 -34.65
CA LYS A 293 7.14 -22.07 -33.69
C LYS A 293 8.38 -22.57 -34.39
N LEU A 294 9.43 -21.77 -34.36
CA LEU A 294 10.75 -22.10 -34.85
C LEU A 294 11.60 -22.74 -33.73
N ASN A 295 12.67 -23.44 -34.13
CA ASN A 295 13.64 -24.02 -33.19
C ASN A 295 14.69 -23.01 -32.68
N GLN A 296 14.65 -21.78 -33.20
CA GLN A 296 15.59 -20.71 -32.89
C GLN A 296 14.81 -19.43 -32.56
N PRO A 297 15.41 -18.48 -31.81
CA PRO A 297 14.81 -17.17 -31.57
C PRO A 297 14.48 -16.45 -32.89
N ILE A 298 13.37 -15.71 -32.90
CA ILE A 298 12.97 -14.85 -34.01
C ILE A 298 13.55 -13.48 -33.78
N LEU A 299 14.25 -12.92 -34.77
CA LEU A 299 14.80 -11.56 -34.66
C LEU A 299 13.67 -10.53 -34.75
N VAL A 300 13.44 -9.83 -33.64
CA VAL A 300 12.57 -8.66 -33.55
C VAL A 300 13.37 -7.48 -32.99
N PRO A 301 12.93 -6.23 -33.23
CA PRO A 301 13.53 -5.07 -32.58
C PRO A 301 13.62 -5.25 -31.07
N HIS A 302 14.78 -4.91 -30.51
CA HIS A 302 15.08 -4.89 -29.07
C HIS A 302 14.98 -6.24 -28.34
N ILE A 303 15.11 -7.36 -29.06
CA ILE A 303 15.11 -8.71 -28.48
C ILE A 303 16.16 -8.90 -27.38
N ASP A 304 17.26 -8.15 -27.44
CA ASP A 304 18.33 -8.14 -26.43
C ASP A 304 17.85 -7.65 -25.04
N LEU A 305 16.68 -7.00 -24.96
CA LEU A 305 16.09 -6.55 -23.70
C LEU A 305 15.29 -7.63 -22.96
N VAL A 306 15.11 -8.83 -23.53
CA VAL A 306 14.27 -9.89 -22.93
C VAL A 306 14.71 -10.27 -21.51
N ASP A 307 16.02 -10.35 -21.27
CA ASP A 307 16.57 -10.66 -19.94
C ASP A 307 16.26 -9.55 -18.92
N GLY A 308 16.05 -8.32 -19.41
CA GLY A 308 15.66 -7.17 -18.61
C GLY A 308 14.29 -7.30 -17.96
N ILE A 309 13.40 -8.13 -18.51
CA ILE A 309 12.04 -8.31 -17.99
C ILE A 309 12.07 -8.83 -16.55
N ALA A 310 12.90 -9.85 -16.28
CA ALA A 310 13.04 -10.44 -14.94
C ALA A 310 13.91 -9.61 -13.99
N LEU A 311 14.81 -8.79 -14.52
CA LEU A 311 15.72 -7.94 -13.74
C LEU A 311 15.08 -6.63 -13.27
N ARG A 312 14.13 -6.11 -14.04
CA ARG A 312 13.51 -4.81 -13.79
C ARG A 312 12.75 -4.82 -12.47
N CYS A 313 12.98 -3.79 -11.66
CA CYS A 313 12.16 -3.49 -10.48
C CYS A 313 11.99 -1.98 -10.30
N THR A 314 10.92 -1.58 -9.61
CA THR A 314 10.75 -0.18 -9.19
C THR A 314 11.54 0.05 -7.91
N ASN A 315 12.64 0.79 -8.00
CA ASN A 315 13.48 1.13 -6.84
C ASN A 315 13.13 2.52 -6.31
N ARG A 316 12.54 2.58 -5.10
CA ARG A 316 12.20 3.84 -4.40
C ARG A 316 13.18 4.21 -3.28
N LYS A 317 14.38 3.61 -3.26
CA LYS A 317 15.41 3.95 -2.27
C LYS A 317 16.05 5.30 -2.63
N ASN A 318 16.14 6.20 -1.65
CA ASN A 318 16.82 7.49 -1.80
C ASN A 318 18.35 7.33 -1.70
N ALA A 319 18.97 6.77 -2.74
CA ALA A 319 20.41 6.66 -2.85
C ALA A 319 21.05 8.02 -3.24
N SER A 320 22.36 8.13 -3.02
CA SER A 320 23.15 9.28 -3.47
C SER A 320 23.01 9.50 -4.98
N ARG A 321 22.80 10.76 -5.38
CA ARG A 321 22.65 11.15 -6.79
C ARG A 321 23.90 10.77 -7.58
N THR A 322 23.70 10.00 -8.65
CA THR A 322 24.73 9.71 -9.65
C THR A 322 24.30 10.28 -10.99
N LEU A 323 25.19 11.02 -11.66
CA LEU A 323 24.89 11.56 -12.98
C LEU A 323 25.03 10.46 -14.04
N ILE A 324 24.08 10.41 -14.96
CA ILE A 324 24.14 9.55 -16.15
C ILE A 324 25.04 10.26 -17.17
N SER A 325 25.91 9.50 -17.84
CA SER A 325 26.82 10.08 -18.83
C SER A 325 26.07 10.64 -20.04
N GLN A 326 26.60 11.69 -20.67
CA GLN A 326 25.99 12.29 -21.87
C GLN A 326 25.86 11.31 -23.03
N GLY A 327 26.79 10.36 -23.16
CA GLY A 327 26.71 9.29 -24.15
C GLY A 327 25.50 8.37 -23.94
N GLN A 328 25.21 8.00 -22.68
CA GLN A 328 24.03 7.20 -22.35
C GLN A 328 22.73 7.98 -22.58
N LEU A 329 22.66 9.24 -22.14
CA LEU A 329 21.48 10.09 -22.36
C LEU A 329 21.18 10.24 -23.86
N SER A 330 22.21 10.49 -24.67
CA SER A 330 22.08 10.57 -26.13
C SER A 330 21.58 9.25 -26.73
N GLY A 331 22.03 8.11 -26.19
CA GLY A 331 21.54 6.78 -26.57
C GLY A 331 20.04 6.62 -26.29
N TYR A 332 19.57 7.05 -25.11
CA TYR A 332 18.14 6.99 -24.76
C TYR A 332 17.27 7.91 -25.63
N VAL A 333 17.73 9.14 -25.92
CA VAL A 333 17.00 10.03 -26.85
C VAL A 333 16.90 9.40 -28.24
N LYS A 334 18.01 8.82 -28.72
CA LYS A 334 18.03 8.17 -30.03
C LYS A 334 17.05 6.99 -30.07
N PHE A 335 17.07 6.13 -29.06
CA PHE A 335 16.14 5.02 -28.92
C PHE A 335 14.68 5.50 -28.94
N ALA A 336 14.34 6.48 -28.09
CA ALA A 336 12.98 7.02 -28.04
C ALA A 336 12.54 7.56 -29.41
N LYS A 337 13.41 8.29 -30.11
CA LYS A 337 13.12 8.84 -31.43
C LYS A 337 12.92 7.76 -32.51
N GLU A 338 13.67 6.66 -32.45
CA GLU A 338 13.50 5.51 -33.36
C GLU A 338 12.13 4.85 -33.16
N GLU A 339 11.61 4.88 -31.94
CA GLU A 339 10.25 4.43 -31.59
C GLU A 339 9.16 5.50 -31.76
N GLY A 340 9.50 6.67 -32.31
CA GLY A 340 8.55 7.78 -32.51
C GLY A 340 8.13 8.51 -31.23
N LEU A 341 8.88 8.32 -30.14
CA LEU A 341 8.66 8.94 -28.84
C LEU A 341 9.58 10.16 -28.62
N GLU A 342 9.12 11.10 -27.79
CA GLU A 342 9.93 12.23 -27.33
C GLU A 342 10.38 12.00 -25.88
N LEU A 343 11.68 12.10 -25.63
CA LEU A 343 12.27 11.93 -24.30
C LEU A 343 13.01 13.20 -23.90
N THR A 344 12.59 13.82 -22.79
CA THR A 344 13.21 15.02 -22.22
C THR A 344 13.86 14.72 -20.88
N PHE A 345 15.07 15.24 -20.66
CA PHE A 345 15.80 15.08 -19.40
C PHE A 345 15.83 16.37 -18.58
N VAL A 346 15.49 16.27 -17.30
CA VAL A 346 15.67 17.35 -16.32
C VAL A 346 16.87 17.01 -15.44
N GLN A 347 17.92 17.82 -15.53
CA GLN A 347 19.19 17.57 -14.82
C GLN A 347 19.55 18.68 -13.83
N GLU A 348 19.16 19.92 -14.12
CA GLU A 348 19.50 21.04 -13.26
C GLU A 348 18.82 20.92 -11.90
N LYS A 349 19.59 21.20 -10.83
CA LYS A 349 19.11 21.04 -9.46
C LYS A 349 17.86 21.90 -9.22
N ASP A 350 17.88 23.14 -9.71
CA ASP A 350 16.78 24.09 -9.56
C ASP A 350 15.49 23.59 -10.24
N ASP A 351 15.60 22.91 -11.38
CA ASP A 351 14.43 22.37 -12.08
C ASP A 351 13.90 21.09 -11.41
N LEU A 352 14.79 20.26 -10.85
CA LEU A 352 14.40 19.14 -10.01
C LEU A 352 13.69 19.61 -8.73
N GLU A 353 14.15 20.69 -8.10
CA GLU A 353 13.52 21.29 -6.91
C GLU A 353 12.14 21.89 -7.24
N LYS A 354 11.94 22.44 -8.45
CA LYS A 354 10.62 22.87 -8.92
C LYS A 354 9.70 21.66 -9.14
N LEU A 355 10.21 20.61 -9.80
CA LEU A 355 9.44 19.41 -10.10
C LEU A 355 8.99 18.68 -8.83
N ALA A 356 9.86 18.61 -7.81
CA ALA A 356 9.54 18.00 -6.52
C ALA A 356 8.26 18.58 -5.90
N LYS A 357 8.03 19.89 -6.02
CA LYS A 357 6.82 20.56 -5.49
C LYS A 357 5.52 20.13 -6.19
N VAL A 358 5.61 19.58 -7.40
CA VAL A 358 4.47 19.09 -8.17
C VAL A 358 4.23 17.60 -7.91
N VAL A 359 5.31 16.83 -7.80
CA VAL A 359 5.24 15.36 -7.67
C VAL A 359 5.01 14.90 -6.23
N GLY A 360 5.34 15.72 -5.23
CA GLY A 360 5.18 15.43 -3.80
C GLY A 360 6.51 15.13 -3.12
#